data_AF-A0A9D2FDS0-F1
#
_entry.id   AF-A0A9D2FDS0-F1
#
_cell.length_a   1.000
_cell.length_b   1.000
_cell.length_c   1.000
_cell.angle_alpha   90.00
_cell.angle_beta   90.00
_cell.angle_gamma   90.00
#
_symmetry.space_group_name_H-M   'P 1'
#
loop_
_entity.id
_entity.type
_entity.pdbx_description
1 polymer ?
#
loop_
_entity_poly.entity_id
_entity_poly.type
_entity_poly.pdbx_seq_one_letter_code
_entity_poly.pdbx_strand_id
1 'polypeptide(L)'
;MTLFDFLQLMGGVLLALGYVPQIIQIKTTHSCKDLNLKTYATIFVGICLMEVYAINLWMNGSGYMFLITNTVSLVIVYYICMLILMEQEKKIIKPLRPVDAFFVSQWDDGSVYVSPCKVNLETKEILEIVTVPYIGRGNLYSEHLVLHGQEYSVSKDEGTAEDGQYWY
;
A
#
# COMPACT_ATOMS: atom_id res chain seq x y z
N MET A 1 -30.07 -0.15 -36.02
CA MET A 1 -29.12 -0.95 -35.21
C MET A 1 -28.78 -2.19 -36.01
N THR A 2 -27.50 -2.33 -36.39
CA THR A 2 -27.01 -3.46 -37.19
C THR A 2 -26.72 -4.67 -36.31
N LEU A 3 -26.48 -5.84 -36.91
CA LEU A 3 -26.01 -7.02 -36.16
C LEU A 3 -24.70 -6.73 -35.42
N PHE A 4 -23.78 -5.98 -36.02
CA PHE A 4 -22.50 -5.62 -35.40
C PHE A 4 -22.67 -4.69 -34.20
N ASP A 5 -23.62 -3.75 -34.25
CA ASP A 5 -23.98 -2.89 -33.11
C ASP A 5 -24.50 -3.72 -31.93
N PHE A 6 -25.31 -4.74 -32.20
CA PHE A 6 -25.82 -5.64 -31.18
C PHE A 6 -24.70 -6.47 -30.55
N LEU A 7 -23.83 -7.06 -31.38
CA LEU A 7 -22.67 -7.83 -30.91
C LEU A 7 -21.72 -6.96 -30.09
N GLN A 8 -21.49 -5.71 -30.50
CA GLN A 8 -20.66 -4.75 -29.77
C GLN A 8 -21.24 -4.48 -28.37
N LEU A 9 -22.54 -4.17 -28.29
CA LEU A 9 -23.20 -3.89 -27.03
C LEU A 9 -23.16 -5.12 -26.10
N MET A 10 -23.48 -6.30 -26.62
CA MET A 10 -23.46 -7.54 -25.86
C MET A 10 -22.04 -7.89 -25.38
N GLY A 11 -21.03 -7.74 -26.23
CA GLY A 11 -19.63 -7.92 -25.87
C GLY A 11 -19.19 -6.94 -24.78
N GLY A 12 -19.57 -5.67 -24.90
CA GLY A 12 -19.30 -4.65 -23.89
C GLY A 12 -19.92 -4.98 -22.52
N VAL A 13 -21.17 -5.48 -22.50
CA VAL A 13 -21.83 -5.93 -21.26
C VAL A 13 -21.11 -7.11 -20.64
N LEU A 14 -20.71 -8.11 -21.45
CA LEU A 14 -19.99 -9.28 -20.95
C LEU A 14 -18.63 -8.88 -20.34
N LEU A 15 -17.89 -7.98 -20.98
CA LEU A 15 -16.64 -7.43 -20.44
C LEU A 15 -16.89 -6.68 -19.13
N ALA A 16 -17.91 -5.82 -19.08
CA ALA A 16 -18.29 -5.10 -17.86
C ALA A 16 -18.56 -6.04 -16.68
N LEU A 17 -19.30 -7.14 -16.91
CA LEU A 17 -19.56 -8.17 -15.91
C LEU A 17 -18.28 -8.92 -15.50
N GLY A 18 -17.36 -9.14 -16.44
CA GLY A 18 -16.06 -9.77 -16.17
C GLY A 18 -15.17 -9.00 -15.19
N TYR A 19 -15.37 -7.69 -15.04
CA TYR A 19 -14.66 -6.87 -14.05
C TYR A 19 -15.23 -6.97 -12.63
N VAL A 20 -16.47 -7.44 -12.46
CA VAL A 20 -17.14 -7.51 -11.14
C VAL A 20 -16.35 -8.35 -10.12
N PRO A 21 -15.86 -9.57 -10.45
CA PRO A 21 -15.05 -10.35 -9.51
C PRO A 21 -13.78 -9.62 -9.06
N GLN A 22 -13.12 -8.89 -9.96
CA GLN A 22 -11.90 -8.14 -9.64
C GLN A 22 -12.19 -7.00 -8.65
N ILE A 23 -13.28 -6.26 -8.86
CA ILE A 23 -13.71 -5.19 -7.95
C ILE A 23 -14.04 -5.75 -6.55
N ILE A 24 -14.75 -6.88 -6.49
CA ILE A 24 -15.08 -7.56 -5.23
C ILE A 24 -13.81 -8.03 -4.53
N GLN A 25 -12.86 -8.62 -5.26
CA GLN A 25 -11.60 -9.10 -4.71
C GLN A 25 -10.81 -7.97 -4.06
N ILE A 26 -10.65 -6.82 -4.72
CA ILE A 26 -9.92 -5.66 -4.18
C ILE A 26 -10.59 -5.14 -2.90
N LYS A 27 -11.92 -4.98 -2.92
CA LYS A 27 -12.67 -4.47 -1.77
C LYS A 27 -12.68 -5.42 -0.57
N THR A 28 -12.73 -6.73 -0.81
CA THR A 28 -12.88 -7.72 0.26
C THR A 28 -11.53 -8.11 0.86
N THR A 29 -10.52 -8.33 0.02
CA THR A 29 -9.20 -8.81 0.46
C THR A 29 -8.28 -7.69 0.92
N HIS A 30 -8.57 -6.45 0.56
CA HIS A 30 -7.65 -5.30 0.73
C HIS A 30 -6.23 -5.60 0.19
N SER A 31 -6.12 -6.54 -0.75
CA SER A 31 -4.85 -7.01 -1.27
C SER A 31 -4.80 -6.85 -2.77
N CYS A 32 -4.03 -5.85 -3.20
CA CYS A 32 -3.64 -5.69 -4.60
C CYS A 32 -2.30 -6.39 -4.91
N LYS A 33 -1.89 -7.38 -4.10
CA LYS A 33 -0.55 -8.01 -4.23
C LYS A 33 -0.36 -8.68 -5.60
N ASP A 34 -1.44 -9.21 -6.15
CA ASP A 34 -1.43 -9.89 -7.45
C ASP A 34 -1.80 -8.96 -8.62
N LEU A 35 -2.02 -7.67 -8.35
CA LEU A 35 -2.44 -6.68 -9.35
C LEU A 35 -1.27 -5.77 -9.74
N ASN A 36 -0.88 -5.84 -11.01
CA ASN A 36 0.15 -4.98 -11.55
C ASN A 36 -0.45 -3.64 -11.99
N LEU A 37 -0.24 -2.58 -11.21
CA LEU A 37 -0.71 -1.23 -11.53
C LEU A 37 -0.25 -0.78 -12.92
N LYS A 38 0.96 -1.15 -13.36
CA LYS A 38 1.46 -0.80 -14.70
C LYS A 38 0.57 -1.39 -15.79
N THR A 39 0.13 -2.64 -15.62
CA THR A 39 -0.79 -3.29 -16.58
C THR A 39 -2.12 -2.54 -16.65
N TYR A 40 -2.72 -2.19 -15.51
CA TYR A 40 -3.98 -1.44 -15.49
C TYR A 40 -3.83 -0.01 -16.04
N ALA A 41 -2.71 0.66 -15.76
CA ALA A 41 -2.40 1.97 -16.34
C ALA A 41 -2.24 1.89 -17.86
N THR A 42 -1.55 0.87 -18.39
CA THR A 42 -1.43 0.64 -19.83
C THR A 42 -2.79 0.36 -20.47
N ILE A 43 -3.64 -0.46 -19.84
CA ILE A 43 -5.01 -0.72 -20.31
C ILE A 43 -5.82 0.59 -20.31
N PHE A 44 -5.75 1.38 -19.24
CA PHE A 44 -6.44 2.66 -19.14
C PHE A 44 -6.04 3.62 -20.28
N VAL A 45 -4.74 3.78 -20.54
CA VAL A 45 -4.23 4.59 -21.65
C VAL A 45 -4.74 4.06 -23.00
N GLY A 46 -4.73 2.75 -23.20
CA GLY A 46 -5.27 2.12 -24.40
C GLY A 46 -6.76 2.46 -24.61
N ILE A 47 -7.58 2.34 -23.56
CA ILE A 47 -9.02 2.64 -23.64
C ILE A 47 -9.25 4.14 -23.85
N CYS A 48 -8.45 5.03 -23.26
CA CYS A 48 -8.50 6.48 -23.54
C CYS A 48 -8.27 6.78 -25.02
N LEU A 49 -7.27 6.13 -25.64
CA LEU A 49 -7.02 6.29 -27.08
C LEU A 49 -8.20 5.78 -27.91
N MET A 50 -8.78 4.64 -27.52
CA MET A 50 -9.97 4.10 -28.18
C MET A 50 -11.20 5.00 -27.98
N GLU A 51 -11.30 5.74 -26.88
CA GLU A 51 -12.39 6.69 -26.61
C GLU A 51 -12.31 7.88 -27.57
N VAL A 52 -11.12 8.46 -27.76
CA VAL A 52 -10.89 9.52 -28.74
C VAL A 52 -11.27 9.05 -30.15
N TYR A 53 -10.89 7.81 -30.50
CA TYR A 53 -11.27 7.20 -31.77
C TYR A 53 -12.79 6.99 -31.88
N ALA A 54 -13.45 6.53 -30.82
CA ALA A 54 -14.89 6.32 -30.78
C ALA A 54 -15.66 7.64 -30.96
N ILE A 55 -15.20 8.72 -30.32
CA ILE A 55 -15.77 10.07 -30.49
C ILE A 55 -15.65 10.51 -31.95
N ASN A 56 -14.50 10.30 -32.59
CA ASN A 56 -14.33 10.61 -34.00
C ASN A 56 -15.29 9.81 -34.89
N LEU A 57 -15.47 8.51 -34.66
CA LEU A 57 -16.45 7.70 -35.40
C LEU A 57 -17.88 8.25 -35.24
N TRP A 58 -18.25 8.61 -34.01
CA TRP A 58 -19.55 9.19 -33.67
C TRP A 58 -19.81 10.51 -34.40
N MET A 59 -18.84 11.41 -34.40
CA MET A 59 -18.93 12.70 -35.12
C MET A 59 -19.08 12.50 -36.63
N ASN A 60 -18.53 11.43 -37.19
CA ASN A 60 -18.69 11.06 -38.60
C ASN A 60 -19.99 10.27 -38.87
N GLY A 61 -20.90 10.18 -37.89
CA GLY A 61 -22.22 9.58 -38.05
C GLY A 61 -22.28 8.05 -37.88
N SER A 62 -21.25 7.43 -37.29
CA SER A 62 -21.16 5.98 -37.09
C SER A 62 -20.68 5.60 -35.68
N GLY A 63 -20.66 4.32 -35.30
CA GLY A 63 -19.97 3.90 -34.08
C GLY A 63 -20.61 4.29 -32.74
N TYR A 64 -21.89 4.66 -32.71
CA TYR A 64 -22.62 5.01 -31.47
C TYR A 64 -22.50 3.93 -30.37
N MET A 65 -22.70 2.65 -30.73
CA MET A 65 -22.59 1.55 -29.76
C MET A 65 -21.15 1.34 -29.30
N PHE A 66 -20.18 1.52 -30.20
CA PHE A 66 -18.76 1.45 -29.85
C PHE A 66 -18.42 2.51 -28.82
N LEU A 67 -18.83 3.77 -29.04
CA LEU A 67 -18.65 4.86 -28.08
C LEU A 67 -19.25 4.53 -26.72
N ILE A 68 -20.53 4.11 -26.65
CA ILE A 68 -21.17 3.75 -25.38
C ILE A 68 -20.38 2.67 -24.63
N THR A 69 -20.02 1.58 -25.32
CA THR A 69 -19.29 0.48 -24.68
C THR A 69 -17.88 0.87 -24.25
N ASN A 70 -17.20 1.74 -25.01
CA ASN A 70 -15.87 2.21 -24.69
C ASN A 70 -15.90 3.18 -23.50
N THR A 71 -16.87 4.09 -23.44
CA THR A 71 -17.08 4.98 -22.29
C THR A 71 -17.33 4.19 -21.00
N VAL A 72 -18.19 3.15 -21.05
CA VAL A 72 -18.44 2.28 -19.89
C VAL A 72 -17.16 1.56 -19.45
N SER A 73 -16.39 1.03 -20.41
CA SER A 73 -15.11 0.35 -20.12
C SER A 73 -14.10 1.32 -19.49
N LEU A 74 -14.04 2.56 -19.99
CA LEU A 74 -13.16 3.59 -19.47
C LEU A 74 -13.50 3.93 -18.01
N VAL A 75 -14.79 4.10 -17.68
CA VAL A 75 -15.25 4.37 -16.31
C VAL A 75 -14.91 3.21 -15.37
N ILE A 76 -15.12 1.96 -15.79
CA ILE A 76 -14.81 0.78 -14.96
C ILE A 76 -13.31 0.66 -14.71
N VAL A 77 -12.48 0.77 -15.76
CA VAL A 77 -11.02 0.67 -15.60
C VAL A 77 -10.47 1.83 -14.79
N TYR A 78 -10.98 3.05 -15.01
CA TYR A 78 -10.66 4.20 -14.15
C TYR A 78 -10.96 3.89 -12.67
N TYR A 79 -12.15 3.36 -12.39
CA TYR A 79 -12.54 2.99 -11.03
C TYR A 79 -11.61 1.92 -10.42
N ILE A 80 -11.24 0.89 -11.18
CA ILE A 80 -10.30 -0.14 -10.72
C ILE A 80 -8.92 0.46 -10.43
N CYS A 81 -8.39 1.30 -11.31
CA CYS A 81 -7.13 2.01 -11.09
C CYS A 81 -7.15 2.81 -9.78
N MET A 82 -8.24 3.55 -9.53
CA MET A 82 -8.41 4.30 -8.27
C MET A 82 -8.46 3.41 -7.04
N LEU A 83 -9.15 2.26 -7.11
CA LEU A 83 -9.17 1.29 -6.01
C LEU A 83 -7.78 0.72 -5.72
N ILE A 84 -7.00 0.41 -6.76
CA ILE A 84 -5.62 -0.09 -6.61
C ILE A 84 -4.73 0.96 -5.96
N LEU A 85 -4.78 2.21 -6.44
CA LEU A 85 -3.98 3.32 -5.90
C LEU A 85 -4.30 3.57 -4.43
N MET A 86 -5.59 3.66 -4.07
CA MET A 86 -6.02 3.90 -2.70
C MET A 86 -5.53 2.80 -1.74
N GLU A 87 -5.54 1.54 -2.17
CA GLU A 87 -5.09 0.44 -1.33
C GLU A 87 -3.55 0.37 -1.23
N GLN A 88 -2.83 0.78 -2.28
CA GLN A 88 -1.37 0.93 -2.23
C GLN A 88 -0.94 2.08 -1.29
N GLU A 89 -1.62 3.22 -1.34
CA GLU A 89 -1.35 4.34 -0.43
C GLU A 89 -1.54 3.95 1.04
N LYS A 90 -2.59 3.20 1.38
CA LYS A 90 -2.77 2.68 2.75
C LYS A 90 -1.61 1.80 3.19
N LYS A 91 -1.12 0.94 2.30
CA LYS A 91 0.04 0.08 2.58
C LYS A 91 1.35 0.84 2.71
N ILE A 92 1.47 2.05 2.16
CA ILE A 92 2.63 2.93 2.36
C ILE A 92 2.46 3.74 3.66
N ILE A 93 1.27 4.24 3.95
CA ILE A 93 1.01 5.05 5.15
C ILE A 93 1.08 4.23 6.45
N LYS A 94 0.67 2.96 6.41
CA LYS A 94 0.68 2.07 7.59
C LYS A 94 2.09 1.73 8.11
N PRO A 95 3.10 1.40 7.29
CA PRO A 95 4.48 1.22 7.73
C PRO A 95 5.19 2.54 8.09
N LEU A 96 4.76 3.68 7.54
CA LEU A 96 5.37 4.98 7.85
C LEU A 96 5.05 5.52 9.25
N ARG A 97 4.01 5.03 9.93
CA ARG A 97 3.69 5.50 11.29
C ARG A 97 4.55 4.72 12.29
N PRO A 98 5.50 5.37 12.96
CA PRO A 98 6.25 4.71 14.00
C PRO A 98 5.29 4.23 15.09
N VAL A 99 5.50 3.02 15.59
CA VAL A 99 4.68 2.42 16.65
C VAL A 99 5.30 2.77 17.99
N ASP A 100 4.47 3.10 18.97
CA ASP A 100 4.92 3.35 20.34
C ASP A 100 5.49 2.06 20.95
N ALA A 101 6.66 2.17 21.58
CA ALA A 101 7.35 1.08 22.25
C ALA A 101 8.10 1.61 23.48
N PHE A 102 8.78 0.70 24.21
CA PHE A 102 9.66 1.08 25.30
C PHE A 102 11.08 0.62 25.02
N PHE A 103 12.02 1.54 25.15
CA PHE A 103 13.45 1.26 25.16
C PHE A 103 13.91 1.05 26.60
N VAL A 104 14.57 -0.07 26.88
CA VAL A 104 14.96 -0.46 28.22
C VAL A 104 16.47 -0.56 28.32
N SER A 105 17.05 0.19 29.25
CA SER A 105 18.48 0.12 29.58
C SER A 105 18.66 -0.41 31.00
N GLN A 106 19.37 -1.53 31.13
CA GLN A 106 19.73 -2.13 32.42
C GLN A 106 21.20 -1.81 32.74
N TRP A 107 21.46 -1.53 34.01
CA TRP A 107 22.77 -1.10 34.51
C TRP A 107 23.28 -2.08 35.57
N ASP A 108 24.61 -2.19 35.68
CA ASP A 108 25.27 -3.12 36.60
C ASP A 108 25.03 -2.80 38.10
N ASP A 109 24.57 -1.58 38.41
CA ASP A 109 24.14 -1.16 39.75
C ASP A 109 22.71 -1.61 40.11
N GLY A 110 22.04 -2.35 39.21
CA GLY A 110 20.67 -2.84 39.36
C GLY A 110 19.60 -1.85 38.91
N SER A 111 19.97 -0.65 38.44
CA SER A 111 19.03 0.32 37.89
C SER A 111 18.49 -0.14 36.54
N VAL A 112 17.18 0.04 36.33
CA VAL A 112 16.51 -0.23 35.05
C VAL A 112 15.74 1.01 34.65
N TYR A 113 16.05 1.53 33.47
CA TYR A 113 15.39 2.69 32.89
C TYR A 113 14.52 2.25 31.73
N VAL A 114 13.26 2.68 31.75
CA VAL A 114 12.27 2.40 30.73
C VAL A 114 11.87 3.72 30.10
N SER A 115 12.33 3.94 28.87
CA SER A 115 12.09 5.14 28.08
C SER A 115 11.02 4.88 27.03
N PRO A 116 9.94 5.69 26.97
CA PRO A 116 9.08 5.69 25.80
C PRO A 116 9.89 6.00 24.54
N CYS A 117 9.63 5.26 23.46
CA CYS A 117 10.22 5.49 22.15
C CYS A 117 9.23 5.15 21.04
N LYS A 118 9.62 5.44 19.82
CA LYS A 118 8.89 5.08 18.60
C LYS A 118 9.73 4.12 17.77
N VAL A 119 9.08 3.26 17.00
CA VAL A 119 9.79 2.23 16.22
C VAL A 119 9.25 2.16 14.81
N ASN A 120 10.14 2.23 13.84
CA ASN A 120 9.83 1.92 12.46
C ASN A 120 9.95 0.40 12.24
N LEU A 121 8.83 -0.28 12.02
CA LEU A 121 8.80 -1.75 11.88
C LEU A 121 9.41 -2.25 10.56
N GLU A 122 9.60 -1.38 9.56
CA GLU A 122 10.19 -1.74 8.27
C GLU A 122 11.71 -1.64 8.32
N THR A 123 12.26 -0.50 8.77
CA THR A 123 13.71 -0.31 8.90
C THR A 123 14.28 -0.92 10.18
N LYS A 124 13.41 -1.27 11.14
CA LYS A 124 13.76 -1.68 12.51
C LYS A 124 14.53 -0.61 13.29
N GLU A 125 14.39 0.65 12.89
CA GLU A 125 14.97 1.80 13.57
C GLU A 125 14.11 2.23 14.77
N ILE A 126 14.76 2.52 15.89
CA ILE A 126 14.16 3.09 17.10
C ILE A 126 14.40 4.60 17.06
N LEU A 127 13.31 5.34 17.16
CA LEU A 127 13.22 6.78 17.01
C LEU A 127 12.74 7.41 18.31
N GLU A 128 13.04 8.69 18.50
CA GLU A 128 12.48 9.52 19.58
C GLU A 128 12.61 8.89 20.98
N ILE A 129 13.76 8.28 21.30
CA ILE A 129 14.01 7.72 22.65
C ILE A 129 14.00 8.87 23.66
N VAL A 130 12.98 8.87 24.54
CA VAL A 130 12.86 9.90 25.57
C VAL A 130 13.93 9.70 26.63
N THR A 131 14.80 10.69 26.82
CA THR A 131 15.87 10.61 27.81
C THR A 131 15.30 10.73 29.23
N VAL A 132 15.68 9.80 30.11
CA VAL A 132 15.34 9.86 31.53
C VAL A 132 16.35 10.78 32.24
N PRO A 133 15.92 11.73 33.09
CA PRO A 133 16.82 12.72 33.71
C PRO A 133 17.73 12.15 34.80
N TYR A 134 17.62 10.86 35.12
CA TYR A 134 18.41 10.20 36.16
C TYR A 134 19.34 9.18 35.52
N ILE A 135 20.64 9.44 35.57
CA ILE A 135 21.68 8.48 35.15
C ILE A 135 22.22 7.84 36.43
N GLY A 136 22.14 6.51 36.49
CA GLY A 136 22.71 5.71 37.58
C GLY A 136 24.23 5.90 37.66
N ARG A 137 24.87 5.35 38.69
CA ARG A 137 26.33 5.41 38.82
C ARG A 137 27.04 4.20 38.22
N GLY A 138 26.27 3.21 37.76
CA GLY A 138 26.76 2.01 37.12
C GLY A 138 27.22 2.20 35.67
N ASN A 139 27.71 1.12 35.09
CA ASN A 139 27.92 1.00 33.64
C ASN A 139 26.70 0.33 32.99
N LEU A 140 26.48 0.66 31.72
CA LEU A 140 25.45 0.02 30.92
C LEU A 140 25.73 -1.48 30.80
N TYR A 141 24.78 -2.30 31.23
CA TYR A 141 24.88 -3.75 31.21
C TYR A 141 24.19 -4.35 29.97
N SER A 142 22.95 -3.93 29.70
CA SER A 142 22.20 -4.42 28.54
C SER A 142 21.14 -3.41 28.07
N GLU A 143 20.77 -3.52 26.80
CA GLU A 143 19.71 -2.73 26.20
C GLU A 143 18.81 -3.65 25.38
N HIS A 144 17.50 -3.37 25.41
CA HIS A 144 16.52 -4.08 24.60
C HIS A 144 15.28 -3.22 24.35
N LEU A 145 14.53 -3.58 23.32
CA LEU A 145 13.27 -2.97 22.96
C LEU A 145 12.12 -3.84 23.44
N VAL A 146 11.12 -3.25 24.10
CA VAL A 146 9.85 -3.90 24.43
C VAL A 146 8.77 -3.37 23.50
N LEU A 147 8.31 -4.23 22.59
CA LEU A 147 7.26 -3.93 21.62
C LEU A 147 6.13 -4.97 21.80
N HIS A 148 4.91 -4.50 22.06
CA HIS A 148 3.74 -5.36 22.34
C HIS A 148 3.97 -6.42 23.43
N GLY A 149 4.81 -6.13 24.42
CA GLY A 149 5.14 -7.06 25.51
C GLY A 149 6.15 -8.15 25.17
N GLN A 150 6.79 -8.08 24.00
CA GLN A 150 7.92 -8.94 23.64
C GLN A 150 9.23 -8.13 23.66
N GLU A 151 10.29 -8.78 24.12
CA GLU A 151 11.65 -8.21 24.17
C GLU A 151 12.42 -8.53 22.88
N TYR A 152 13.06 -7.51 22.31
CA TYR A 152 13.89 -7.60 21.12
C TYR A 152 15.27 -7.02 21.39
N SER A 153 16.30 -7.69 20.87
CA SER A 153 17.68 -7.20 20.93
C SER A 153 17.86 -5.93 20.08
N VAL A 154 18.70 -5.03 20.57
CA VAL A 154 18.98 -3.74 19.92
C VAL A 154 20.48 -3.58 19.64
N SER A 155 20.80 -2.86 18.57
CA SER A 155 22.15 -2.48 18.18
C SER A 155 22.29 -0.96 18.11
N LYS A 156 23.51 -0.44 18.27
CA LYS A 156 23.79 1.02 18.29
C LYS A 156 23.98 1.65 16.92
N ASP A 157 24.03 0.84 15.88
CA ASP A 157 24.25 1.28 14.52
C ASP A 157 23.58 0.26 13.59
N GLU A 158 22.99 0.76 12.50
CA GLU A 158 22.44 -0.06 11.42
C GLU A 158 23.50 -1.03 10.90
N GLY A 159 24.75 -0.57 10.76
CA GLY A 159 25.87 -1.37 10.26
C GLY A 159 26.27 -2.54 11.17
N THR A 160 25.87 -2.51 12.45
CA THR A 160 26.16 -3.55 13.44
C THR A 160 24.92 -4.36 13.84
N ALA A 161 23.77 -4.12 13.21
CA ALA A 161 22.54 -4.84 13.49
C ALA A 161 22.53 -6.20 12.76
N GLU A 162 22.35 -7.29 13.51
CA GLU A 162 22.13 -8.61 12.91
C GLU A 162 20.72 -8.74 12.35
N ASP A 163 20.51 -9.67 11.40
CA ASP A 163 19.20 -9.91 10.82
C ASP A 163 18.18 -10.32 11.90
N GLY A 164 17.20 -9.45 12.14
CA GLY A 164 16.21 -9.64 13.22
C GLY A 164 16.27 -8.58 14.32
N GLN A 165 17.40 -7.88 14.46
CA GLN A 165 17.60 -6.88 15.51
C GLN A 165 17.04 -5.51 15.14
N TYR A 166 16.66 -4.75 16.16
CA TYR A 166 16.36 -3.32 16.03
C TYR A 166 17.64 -2.51 16.24
N TRP A 167 17.68 -1.27 15.75
CA TRP A 167 18.83 -0.39 15.90
C TRP A 167 18.41 1.04 16.22
N TYR A 168 19.31 1.85 16.79
CA TYR A 168 19.03 3.21 17.21
C TYR A 168 20.28 4.10 17.14
#